data_AF-A0AAD3W863-F1
#
_entry.id   AF-A0AAD3W863-F1
#
_cell.length_a   1.000
_cell.length_b   1.000
_cell.length_c   1.000
_cell.angle_alpha   90.00
_cell.angle_beta   90.00
_cell.angle_gamma   90.00
#
_symmetry.space_group_name_H-M   'P 1'
#
loop_
_entity.id
_entity.type
_entity.pdbx_description
1 polymer ?
#
loop_
_entity_poly.entity_id
_entity_poly.type
_entity_poly.pdbx_seq_one_letter_code
_entity_poly.pdbx_strand_id
1 'polypeptide(L)' 'MPEVRIIDLRSDTVTKPTQEMREAMYRAEVGDDVYGDDP' A
#
# COMPACT_ATOMS: atom_id res chain seq x y z
N MET A 1 -17.42 -20.69 -4.91
CA MET A 1 -16.32 -21.39 -4.21
C MET A 1 -16.19 -20.74 -2.85
N PRO A 2 -16.13 -21.48 -1.73
CA PRO A 2 -15.96 -20.84 -0.43
C PRO A 2 -14.59 -20.15 -0.41
N GLU A 3 -14.56 -18.92 0.09
CA GLU A 3 -13.34 -18.14 0.23
C GLU A 3 -12.51 -18.75 1.36
N VAL A 4 -11.40 -19.42 1.03
CA VAL A 4 -10.46 -19.91 2.03
C VAL A 4 -9.61 -18.73 2.48
N ARG A 5 -9.81 -18.26 3.71
CA ARG A 5 -8.91 -17.28 4.34
C ARG A 5 -7.62 -17.98 4.73
N ILE A 6 -6.54 -17.65 4.02
CA ILE A 6 -5.18 -18.11 4.36
C ILE A 6 -4.70 -17.30 5.56
N ILE A 7 -4.40 -17.99 6.67
CA ILE A 7 -3.75 -17.38 7.83
C ILE A 7 -2.24 -17.49 7.63
N ASP A 8 -1.59 -16.36 7.37
CA ASP A 8 -0.15 -16.29 7.13
C ASP A 8 0.55 -15.69 8.35
N LEU A 9 1.33 -16.51 9.07
CA LEU A 9 2.04 -16.13 10.30
C LEU A 9 3.57 -16.05 10.11
N ARG A 10 4.06 -16.08 8.86
CA ARG A 10 5.51 -16.13 8.58
C ARG A 10 6.24 -14.86 9.01
N SER A 11 5.62 -13.70 8.79
CA SER A 11 6.13 -12.37 9.15
C SER A 11 5.02 -11.34 8.95
N ASP A 12 5.10 -10.21 9.64
CA ASP A 12 4.30 -9.00 9.43
C ASP A 12 4.51 -8.32 8.06
N THR A 13 5.64 -8.57 7.39
CA THR A 13 5.92 -8.06 6.04
C THR A 13 4.96 -8.56 4.95
N VAL A 14 4.16 -9.59 5.23
CA VAL A 14 3.12 -10.10 4.30
C VAL A 14 1.84 -9.26 4.30
N THR A 15 1.77 -8.25 5.17
CA THR A 15 0.63 -7.33 5.22
C THR A 15 0.44 -6.63 3.87
N LYS A 16 -0.82 -6.42 3.50
CA LYS A 16 -1.20 -5.73 2.27
C LYS A 16 -1.81 -4.38 2.63
N PRO A 17 -1.65 -3.33 1.79
CA PRO A 17 -2.30 -2.05 2.01
C PRO A 17 -3.82 -2.21 2.14
N THR A 18 -4.43 -1.44 3.04
CA THR A 18 -5.89 -1.34 3.11
C THR A 18 -6.44 -0.60 1.89
N GLN A 19 -7.76 -0.54 1.75
CA GLN A 19 -8.38 0.21 0.66
C GLN A 19 -8.10 1.72 0.81
N GLU A 20 -8.17 2.24 2.02
CA GLU A 20 -7.89 3.65 2.36
C GLU A 20 -6.43 4.00 2.06
N MET A 21 -5.49 3.09 2.39
CA MET A 21 -4.07 3.27 2.02
C MET A 21 -3.89 3.35 0.51
N ARG A 22 -4.57 2.48 -0.25
CA ARG A 22 -4.52 2.53 -1.73
C ARG A 22 -5.11 3.82 -2.29
N GLU A 23 -6.20 4.29 -1.73
CA GLU A 23 -6.83 5.55 -2.16
C GLU A 23 -5.98 6.77 -1.85
N ALA A 24 -5.34 6.80 -0.68
CA ALA A 24 -4.39 7.84 -0.31
C ALA A 24 -3.20 7.86 -1.29
N MET A 25 -2.60 6.70 -1.56
CA MET A 25 -1.51 6.59 -2.54
C MET A 25 -1.94 7.01 -3.95
N TYR A 26 -3.17 6.67 -4.36
CA TYR A 26 -3.68 7.06 -5.68
C TYR A 26 -3.88 8.57 -5.83
N ARG A 27 -4.27 9.25 -4.76
CA ARG A 27 -4.54 10.70 -4.77
C ARG A 27 -3.32 11.56 -4.43
N ALA A 28 -2.24 10.95 -3.96
CA ALA A 28 -1.03 11.68 -3.59
C ALA A 28 -0.48 12.42 -4.81
N GLU A 29 -0.19 13.71 -4.63
CA GLU A 29 0.60 14.47 -5.59
C GLU A 29 2.03 13.91 -5.56
N VAL A 30 2.64 13.81 -6.75
CA VAL A 30 4.00 13.30 -6.93
C VAL A 30 4.82 14.34 -7.68
N GLY A 31 6.10 14.38 -7.36
CA GLY A 31 7.12 15.22 -7.98
C GLY A 31 8.44 14.44 -8.05
N ASP A 32 9.55 15.18 -8.09
CA ASP A 32 10.88 14.61 -8.13
C ASP A 32 11.65 14.98 -6.86
N ASP A 33 11.86 13.99 -5.98
CA ASP A 33 12.60 14.13 -4.73
C ASP A 33 14.04 14.64 -4.93
N VAL A 34 14.70 14.26 -6.03
CA VAL A 34 16.10 14.64 -6.28
C VAL A 34 16.20 16.13 -6.63
N TYR A 35 15.23 16.64 -7.40
CA TYR A 35 15.16 18.05 -7.78
C TYR A 35 14.39 18.92 -6.78
N GLY A 36 13.73 18.31 -5.77
CA GLY A 36 12.95 19.01 -4.76
C GLY A 36 11.61 19.52 -5.28
N ASP A 37 11.08 18.88 -6.32
CA ASP A 37 9.78 19.20 -6.93
C ASP A 37 8.62 18.40 -6.30
N ASP A 38 8.93 17.45 -5.39
CA ASP A 38 7.93 16.88 -4.48
C ASP A 38 7.40 17.97 -3.52
N PRO A 39 6.08 18.06 -3.29
CA PRO A 39 5.50 19.00 -2.33
C PRO A 39 5.89 18.71 -0.87
#